data_AF-A0A7W1RGG4-F1
#
_entry.id   AF-A0A7W1RGG4-F1
#
_cell.length_a   1.000
_cell.length_b   1.000
_cell.length_c   1.000
_cell.angle_alpha   90.00
_cell.angle_beta   90.00
_cell.angle_gamma   90.00
#
_symmetry.space_group_name_H-M   'P 1'
#
loop_
_entity.id
_entity.type
_entity.pdbx_description
1 polymer ?
#
loop_
_entity_poly.entity_id
_entity_poly.type
_entity_poly.pdbx_seq_one_letter_code
_entity_poly.pdbx_strand_id
1 'polypeptide(L)'
;MLNTNAIVLKNMSPSNELLQATFLPDQGMNMISFKKGELEVIDQSTIPLFEERFAGLGALIGPHFHRRHPAILPKIQDESLFPHIARVKAQGVADPFSHGIARYAPWKATFTDSSVQATLSGKDLWNGVALADLEGQNFKMNFKANLTSVALEIDFDVVSDTDSLVGIHYYYHLPNGTGTVTSAIQSNYIGPNGKEALPDFIPLNNQNMMNFDLGKEADFTFYPFPNPREAKIILDTGLYQLETIYSCASQENCWQLYHPNGASFVCVEPISAQDPRHPNLTASSLKIVISIL
;
A
#
# COMPACT_ATOMS: atom_id res chain seq x y z
N MET A 1 21.85 -4.25 -2.38
CA MET A 1 22.47 -2.92 -2.12
C MET A 1 21.43 -1.87 -2.48
N LEU A 2 20.79 -1.28 -1.48
CA LEU A 2 19.81 -0.21 -1.68
C LEU A 2 20.51 0.99 -2.34
N ASN A 3 19.91 1.53 -3.40
CA ASN A 3 20.48 2.59 -4.23
C ASN A 3 20.68 3.90 -3.44
N THR A 4 21.67 4.71 -3.84
CA THR A 4 22.14 5.92 -3.13
C THR A 4 21.19 7.14 -3.15
N ASN A 5 19.97 7.01 -3.69
CA ASN A 5 19.04 8.12 -3.92
C ASN A 5 17.81 8.10 -3.01
N ALA A 6 17.97 7.68 -1.76
CA ALA A 6 16.88 7.70 -0.79
C ALA A 6 16.48 9.15 -0.45
N ILE A 7 15.17 9.42 -0.45
CA ILE A 7 14.61 10.67 0.07
C ILE A 7 14.23 10.44 1.52
N VAL A 8 14.81 11.22 2.44
CA VAL A 8 14.51 11.15 3.88
C VAL A 8 13.76 12.40 4.29
N LEU A 9 12.47 12.27 4.58
CA LEU A 9 11.68 13.32 5.22
C LEU A 9 11.96 13.31 6.72
N LYS A 10 12.03 14.49 7.34
CA LYS A 10 12.30 14.69 8.76
C LYS A 10 11.39 15.77 9.32
N ASN A 11 10.92 15.55 10.54
CA ASN A 11 10.26 16.58 11.34
C ASN A 11 10.49 16.30 12.83
N MET A 12 10.25 17.28 13.70
CA MET A 12 10.28 17.09 15.14
C MET A 12 8.86 16.93 15.67
N SER A 13 8.62 15.86 16.41
CA SER A 13 7.34 15.64 17.06
C SER A 13 7.10 16.58 18.24
N PRO A 14 5.85 16.73 18.73
CA PRO A 14 5.57 17.53 19.92
C PRO A 14 6.31 17.06 21.19
N SER A 15 6.70 15.78 21.26
CA SER A 15 7.54 15.21 22.34
C SER A 15 9.05 15.44 22.13
N ASN A 16 9.45 16.22 21.12
CA ASN A 16 10.85 16.45 20.74
C ASN A 16 11.59 15.18 20.30
N GLU A 17 10.85 14.18 19.81
CA GLU A 17 11.42 13.01 19.14
C GLU A 17 11.45 13.23 17.63
N LEU A 18 12.51 12.78 16.98
CA LEU A 18 12.66 12.90 15.52
C LEU A 18 11.68 11.95 14.83
N LEU A 19 10.82 12.48 13.97
CA LEU A 19 9.94 11.72 13.09
C LEU A 19 10.59 11.68 11.70
N GLN A 20 10.67 10.50 11.08
CA GLN A 20 11.31 10.33 9.77
C GLN A 20 10.57 9.34 8.88
N ALA A 21 10.45 9.65 7.59
CA ALA A 21 9.98 8.71 6.57
C ALA A 21 10.99 8.65 5.41
N THR A 22 11.36 7.44 4.97
CA THR A 22 12.36 7.26 3.92
C THR A 22 11.75 6.58 2.71
N PHE A 23 11.89 7.18 1.53
CA PHE A 23 11.36 6.70 0.26
C PHE A 23 12.46 6.42 -0.77
N LEU A 24 12.21 5.51 -1.70
CA LEU A 24 13.11 5.19 -2.82
C LEU A 24 12.45 5.50 -4.17
N PRO A 25 12.66 6.72 -4.73
CA PRO A 25 12.07 7.09 -6.01
C PRO A 25 12.43 6.15 -7.16
N ASP A 26 13.70 5.73 -7.24
CA ASP A 26 14.19 4.84 -8.30
C ASP A 26 13.66 3.40 -8.17
N GLN A 27 13.00 3.09 -7.06
CA GLN A 27 12.44 1.78 -6.73
C GLN A 27 10.97 1.96 -6.34
N GLY A 28 10.16 2.55 -7.21
CA GLY A 28 8.70 2.59 -7.04
C GLY A 28 8.16 3.59 -6.01
N MET A 29 8.97 4.56 -5.59
CA MET A 29 8.62 5.46 -4.47
C MET A 29 8.22 4.69 -3.19
N ASN A 30 8.72 3.45 -3.04
CA ASN A 30 8.37 2.63 -1.89
C ASN A 30 8.97 3.23 -0.61
N MET A 31 8.20 3.22 0.47
CA MET A 31 8.63 3.67 1.79
C MET A 31 9.41 2.55 2.48
N ILE A 32 10.70 2.73 2.70
CA ILE A 32 11.54 1.68 3.31
C ILE A 32 11.66 1.79 4.83
N SER A 33 11.28 2.92 5.39
CA SER A 33 11.38 3.18 6.83
C SER A 33 10.40 4.29 7.23
N PHE A 34 9.74 4.12 8.38
CA PHE A 34 8.97 5.17 9.04
C PHE A 34 9.21 5.08 10.56
N LYS A 35 9.78 6.14 11.14
CA LYS A 35 10.29 6.11 12.52
C LYS A 35 9.88 7.30 13.34
N LYS A 36 9.68 7.07 14.65
CA LYS A 36 9.59 8.11 15.70
C LYS A 36 10.65 7.80 16.77
N GLY A 37 11.70 8.61 16.84
CA GLY A 37 12.90 8.29 17.60
C GLY A 37 13.54 7.00 17.10
N GLU A 38 13.76 6.04 17.99
CA GLU A 38 14.32 4.72 17.66
C GLU A 38 13.26 3.70 17.21
N LEU A 39 11.98 4.02 17.34
CA LEU A 39 10.89 3.12 16.98
C LEU A 39 10.71 3.08 15.46
N GLU A 40 10.97 1.92 14.85
CA GLU A 40 10.66 1.62 13.44
C GLU A 40 9.32 0.90 13.33
N VAL A 41 8.41 1.44 12.51
CA VAL A 41 7.09 0.83 12.32
C VAL A 41 6.97 0.04 11.02
N ILE A 42 7.90 0.16 10.07
CA ILE A 42 7.95 -0.69 8.88
C ILE A 42 8.80 -1.93 9.15
N ASP A 43 8.27 -3.11 8.88
CA ASP A 43 8.97 -4.37 9.16
C ASP A 43 10.19 -4.58 8.24
N GLN A 44 11.37 -4.35 8.81
CA GLN A 44 12.65 -4.50 8.12
C GLN A 44 12.99 -5.97 7.80
N SER A 45 12.33 -6.95 8.42
CA SER A 45 12.54 -8.37 8.07
C SER A 45 12.08 -8.70 6.64
N THR A 46 11.27 -7.82 6.04
CA THR A 46 10.72 -7.98 4.69
C THR A 46 11.64 -7.44 3.58
N ILE A 47 12.82 -6.90 3.91
CA ILE A 47 13.83 -6.46 2.92
C ILE A 47 14.14 -7.52 1.85
N PRO A 48 14.31 -8.82 2.18
CA PRO A 48 14.57 -9.83 1.15
C PRO A 48 13.42 -9.93 0.12
N LEU A 49 12.17 -9.80 0.54
CA LEU A 49 11.02 -9.77 -0.36
C LEU A 49 11.06 -8.52 -1.28
N PHE A 50 11.55 -7.41 -0.73
CA PHE A 50 11.63 -6.14 -1.45
C PHE A 50 12.71 -6.20 -2.53
N GLU A 51 13.92 -6.65 -2.16
CA GLU A 51 15.01 -6.86 -3.10
C GLU A 51 14.69 -7.95 -4.14
N GLU A 52 13.86 -8.93 -3.80
CA GLU A 52 13.49 -9.98 -4.73
C GLU A 52 12.48 -9.52 -5.78
N ARG A 53 11.38 -8.89 -5.33
CA ARG A 53 10.17 -8.69 -6.14
C ARG A 53 9.34 -7.46 -5.76
N PHE A 54 9.93 -6.50 -5.04
CA PHE A 54 9.24 -5.27 -4.59
C PHE A 54 7.98 -5.56 -3.76
N ALA A 55 8.01 -6.65 -2.97
CA ALA A 55 7.03 -6.93 -1.92
C ALA A 55 7.65 -6.68 -0.55
N GLY A 56 6.88 -6.40 0.50
CA GLY A 56 7.45 -5.99 1.78
C GLY A 56 7.70 -4.48 1.87
N LEU A 57 8.17 -4.05 3.04
CA LEU A 57 8.35 -2.65 3.43
C LEU A 57 7.06 -1.84 3.21
N GLY A 58 7.15 -0.62 2.70
CA GLY A 58 6.00 0.23 2.38
C GLY A 58 5.78 0.31 0.87
N ALA A 59 5.13 -0.70 0.28
CA ALA A 59 4.91 -0.74 -1.16
C ALA A 59 3.71 0.11 -1.63
N LEU A 60 3.78 0.66 -2.84
CA LEU A 60 2.62 1.28 -3.49
C LEU A 60 1.79 0.27 -4.30
N ILE A 61 0.49 0.54 -4.47
CA ILE A 61 -0.41 -0.21 -5.35
C ILE A 61 -0.87 0.74 -6.47
N GLY A 62 -0.79 0.29 -7.72
CA GLY A 62 -1.36 0.98 -8.88
C GLY A 62 -0.66 0.62 -10.19
N PRO A 63 -1.35 0.66 -11.34
CA PRO A 63 -2.75 1.09 -11.53
C PRO A 63 -3.78 -0.01 -11.29
N HIS A 64 -3.36 -1.21 -10.88
CA HIS A 64 -4.24 -2.35 -10.66
C HIS A 64 -3.90 -3.08 -9.35
N PHE A 65 -4.84 -3.85 -8.82
CA PHE A 65 -4.64 -4.64 -7.60
C PHE A 65 -4.37 -6.11 -7.91
N HIS A 66 -3.58 -6.75 -7.04
CA HIS A 66 -3.27 -8.18 -7.12
C HIS A 66 -2.62 -8.58 -8.45
N ARG A 67 -3.24 -9.43 -9.27
CA ARG A 67 -2.68 -9.93 -10.53
C ARG A 67 -3.78 -9.85 -11.56
N ARG A 68 -3.43 -9.46 -12.78
CA ARG A 68 -4.37 -9.41 -13.89
C ARG A 68 -4.56 -10.79 -14.51
N HIS A 69 -5.68 -10.95 -15.20
CA HIS A 69 -5.98 -12.18 -15.90
C HIS A 69 -4.96 -12.42 -17.03
N PRO A 70 -4.39 -13.64 -17.18
CA PRO A 70 -3.34 -13.90 -18.17
C PRO A 70 -3.70 -13.52 -19.62
N ALA A 71 -4.98 -13.63 -19.99
CA ALA A 71 -5.46 -13.31 -21.33
C ALA A 71 -5.40 -11.81 -21.71
N ILE A 72 -5.26 -10.91 -20.72
CA ILE A 72 -5.16 -9.46 -20.96
C ILE A 72 -3.76 -8.92 -20.71
N LEU A 73 -2.79 -9.78 -20.37
CA LEU A 73 -1.43 -9.33 -20.11
C LEU A 73 -0.75 -8.90 -21.41
N PRO A 74 -0.10 -7.73 -21.42
CA PRO A 74 0.71 -7.32 -22.57
C PRO A 74 1.91 -8.25 -22.72
N LYS A 75 2.35 -8.44 -23.97
CA LYS A 75 3.56 -9.19 -24.27
C LYS A 75 4.78 -8.28 -24.08
N ILE A 76 5.62 -8.60 -23.10
CA ILE A 76 6.91 -7.94 -22.90
C ILE A 76 7.90 -8.54 -23.91
N GLN A 77 8.45 -7.70 -24.80
CA GLN A 77 9.31 -8.17 -25.89
C GLN A 77 10.65 -8.70 -25.38
N ASP A 78 11.23 -8.05 -24.38
CA ASP A 78 12.47 -8.45 -23.73
C ASP A 78 12.31 -8.41 -22.20
N GLU A 79 12.05 -9.57 -21.61
CA GLU A 79 11.88 -9.72 -20.16
C GLU A 79 13.20 -9.65 -19.39
N SER A 80 14.35 -9.81 -20.07
CA SER A 80 15.67 -9.75 -19.42
C SER A 80 16.00 -8.35 -18.87
N LEU A 81 15.30 -7.34 -19.38
CA LEU A 81 15.34 -5.96 -18.88
C LEU A 81 14.80 -5.84 -17.45
N PHE A 82 14.06 -6.84 -16.95
CA PHE A 82 13.38 -6.78 -15.66
C PHE A 82 13.70 -8.04 -14.83
N PRO A 83 14.77 -8.03 -14.03
CA PRO A 83 15.28 -9.24 -13.37
C PRO A 83 14.27 -10.00 -12.49
N HIS A 84 13.28 -9.30 -11.90
CA HIS A 84 12.25 -9.92 -11.07
C HIS A 84 11.31 -10.83 -11.88
N ILE A 85 11.10 -10.58 -13.18
CA ILE A 85 10.18 -11.35 -14.03
C ILE A 85 10.56 -12.82 -14.05
N ALA A 86 11.85 -13.12 -14.24
CA ALA A 86 12.33 -14.51 -14.28
C ALA A 86 12.01 -15.26 -12.97
N ARG A 87 12.15 -14.60 -11.82
CA ARG A 87 11.85 -15.18 -10.50
C ARG A 87 10.35 -15.41 -10.30
N VAL A 88 9.54 -14.42 -10.67
CA VAL A 88 8.07 -14.50 -10.55
C VAL A 88 7.52 -15.61 -11.45
N LYS A 89 8.01 -15.74 -12.68
CA LYS A 89 7.62 -16.82 -13.60
C LYS A 89 8.08 -18.20 -13.16
N ALA A 90 9.25 -18.31 -12.53
CA ALA A 90 9.70 -19.58 -11.95
C ALA A 90 8.74 -20.12 -10.86
N GLN A 91 7.92 -19.25 -10.26
CA GLN A 91 6.86 -19.60 -9.31
C GLN A 91 5.50 -19.90 -10.00
N GLY A 92 5.46 -19.98 -11.33
CA GLY A 92 4.23 -20.24 -12.10
C GLY A 92 3.30 -19.04 -12.23
N VAL A 93 3.78 -17.83 -11.95
CA VAL A 93 2.98 -16.60 -12.01
C VAL A 93 3.10 -15.94 -13.38
N ALA A 94 1.96 -15.69 -14.02
CA ALA A 94 1.89 -15.09 -15.35
C ALA A 94 2.11 -13.58 -15.35
N ASP A 95 1.45 -12.86 -14.44
CA ASP A 95 1.59 -11.40 -14.30
C ASP A 95 2.82 -11.06 -13.44
N PRO A 96 3.90 -10.50 -14.03
CA PRO A 96 5.09 -10.18 -13.27
C PRO A 96 4.93 -8.95 -12.36
N PHE A 97 3.94 -8.10 -12.64
CA PHE A 97 3.75 -6.81 -11.96
C PHE A 97 2.56 -6.86 -11.03
N SER A 98 2.58 -7.79 -10.07
CA SER A 98 1.51 -7.83 -9.08
C SER A 98 1.37 -6.48 -8.37
N HIS A 99 0.13 -6.04 -8.14
CA HIS A 99 -0.25 -4.72 -7.61
C HIS A 99 0.18 -3.53 -8.48
N GLY A 100 0.46 -3.79 -9.76
CA GLY A 100 0.80 -2.78 -10.75
C GLY A 100 2.21 -2.20 -10.64
N ILE A 101 2.59 -1.51 -11.70
CA ILE A 101 3.94 -1.02 -11.97
C ILE A 101 4.43 0.05 -10.98
N ALA A 102 3.52 0.67 -10.21
CA ALA A 102 3.81 1.78 -9.30
C ALA A 102 4.95 1.47 -8.32
N ARG A 103 4.98 0.25 -7.75
CA ARG A 103 6.03 -0.17 -6.81
C ARG A 103 7.33 -0.65 -7.45
N TYR A 104 7.43 -0.68 -8.77
CA TYR A 104 8.61 -1.19 -9.47
C TYR A 104 9.37 -0.08 -10.18
N ALA A 105 8.65 0.77 -10.92
CA ALA A 105 9.25 1.72 -11.83
C ALA A 105 9.87 2.93 -11.11
N PRO A 106 10.91 3.57 -11.69
CA PRO A 106 11.44 4.82 -11.19
C PRO A 106 10.43 5.98 -11.30
N TRP A 107 10.26 6.72 -10.21
CA TRP A 107 9.43 7.93 -10.15
C TRP A 107 10.26 9.19 -10.34
N LYS A 108 9.68 10.19 -11.02
CA LYS A 108 10.25 11.55 -11.05
C LYS A 108 9.80 12.29 -9.81
N ALA A 109 10.75 12.68 -8.95
CA ALA A 109 10.45 13.25 -7.64
C ALA A 109 11.16 14.59 -7.41
N THR A 110 10.49 15.49 -6.69
CA THR A 110 11.07 16.68 -6.05
C THR A 110 10.74 16.63 -4.56
N PHE A 111 11.63 17.15 -3.71
CA PHE A 111 11.46 17.05 -2.27
C PHE A 111 12.04 18.25 -1.51
N THR A 112 11.54 18.43 -0.30
CA THR A 112 12.09 19.27 0.76
C THR A 112 12.48 18.38 1.94
N ASP A 113 12.93 18.98 3.04
CA ASP A 113 13.21 18.23 4.28
C ASP A 113 11.97 17.52 4.84
N SER A 114 10.76 17.97 4.53
CA SER A 114 9.52 17.45 5.13
C SER A 114 8.48 17.01 4.11
N SER A 115 8.74 17.11 2.80
CA SER A 115 7.76 16.71 1.79
C SER A 115 8.40 16.14 0.54
N VAL A 116 7.68 15.27 -0.15
CA VAL A 116 8.03 14.78 -1.49
C VAL A 116 6.81 14.88 -2.40
N GLN A 117 7.03 15.29 -3.64
CA GLN A 117 6.05 15.23 -4.72
C GLN A 117 6.65 14.42 -5.86
N ALA A 118 5.91 13.45 -6.35
CA ALA A 118 6.38 12.55 -7.38
C ALA A 118 5.31 12.24 -8.41
N THR A 119 5.78 11.93 -9.62
CA THR A 119 4.91 11.55 -10.74
C THR A 119 5.43 10.33 -11.46
N LEU A 120 4.50 9.52 -11.95
CA LEU A 120 4.74 8.35 -12.79
C LEU A 120 3.71 8.35 -13.90
N SER A 121 4.11 8.07 -15.13
CA SER A 121 3.20 8.02 -16.27
C SER A 121 3.52 6.87 -17.21
N GLY A 122 2.50 6.41 -17.94
CA GLY A 122 2.65 5.39 -18.98
C GLY A 122 3.66 5.76 -20.08
N LYS A 123 3.98 7.05 -20.23
CA LYS A 123 4.97 7.56 -21.19
C LYS A 123 6.40 7.53 -20.67
N ASP A 124 6.60 7.35 -19.37
CA ASP A 124 7.94 7.23 -18.81
C ASP A 124 8.57 5.91 -19.27
N LEU A 125 9.90 5.92 -19.39
CA LEU A 125 10.67 4.76 -19.82
C LEU A 125 11.32 4.10 -18.62
N TRP A 126 11.20 2.78 -18.53
CA TRP A 126 11.99 1.96 -17.62
C TRP A 126 12.78 0.95 -18.44
N ASN A 127 14.11 1.04 -18.36
CA ASN A 127 15.04 0.25 -19.17
C ASN A 127 14.75 0.36 -20.69
N GLY A 128 14.29 1.52 -21.14
CA GLY A 128 13.97 1.82 -22.54
C GLY A 128 12.57 1.39 -23.00
N VAL A 129 11.76 0.77 -22.14
CA VAL A 129 10.38 0.35 -22.45
C VAL A 129 9.39 1.33 -21.81
N ALA A 130 8.35 1.74 -22.54
CA ALA A 130 7.32 2.59 -21.99
C ALA A 130 6.49 1.84 -20.94
N LEU A 131 6.17 2.48 -19.81
CA LEU A 131 5.39 1.84 -18.75
C LEU A 131 3.98 1.44 -19.23
N ALA A 132 3.41 2.16 -20.20
CA ALA A 132 2.14 1.78 -20.82
C ALA A 132 2.22 0.47 -21.60
N ASP A 133 3.37 0.10 -22.15
CA ASP A 133 3.56 -1.18 -22.83
C ASP A 133 3.66 -2.35 -21.83
N LEU A 134 4.20 -2.08 -20.63
CA LEU A 134 4.27 -3.06 -19.54
C LEU A 134 2.92 -3.24 -18.83
N GLU A 135 2.16 -2.16 -18.68
CA GLU A 135 0.84 -2.19 -18.08
C GLU A 135 -0.29 -2.45 -19.08
N GLY A 136 -0.06 -2.36 -20.39
CA GLY A 136 -1.12 -2.54 -21.39
C GLY A 136 -2.18 -1.42 -21.39
N GLN A 137 -1.94 -0.34 -20.66
CA GLN A 137 -2.77 0.86 -20.63
C GLN A 137 -1.90 2.10 -20.34
N ASN A 138 -2.31 3.26 -20.84
CA ASN A 138 -1.69 4.50 -20.46
C ASN A 138 -2.32 5.06 -19.16
N PHE A 139 -1.50 5.76 -18.38
CA PHE A 139 -1.90 6.31 -17.09
C PHE A 139 -1.02 7.49 -16.70
N LYS A 140 -1.48 8.25 -15.71
CA LYS A 140 -0.68 9.24 -14.97
C LYS A 140 -1.04 9.14 -13.49
N MET A 141 -0.03 8.97 -12.66
CA MET A 141 -0.12 8.96 -11.21
C MET A 141 0.62 10.15 -10.61
N ASN A 142 0.09 10.64 -9.49
CA ASN A 142 0.76 11.62 -8.67
C ASN A 142 0.78 11.11 -7.23
N PHE A 143 1.95 11.19 -6.59
CA PHE A 143 2.15 10.83 -5.20
C PHE A 143 2.71 12.06 -4.48
N LYS A 144 2.12 12.43 -3.36
CA LYS A 144 2.65 13.47 -2.48
C LYS A 144 2.68 12.94 -1.07
N ALA A 145 3.79 13.13 -0.38
CA ALA A 145 3.86 12.89 1.04
C ALA A 145 4.36 14.13 1.77
N ASN A 146 3.74 14.43 2.91
CA ASN A 146 4.08 15.53 3.80
C ASN A 146 4.24 14.99 5.21
N LEU A 147 5.43 15.14 5.78
CA LEU A 147 5.75 14.74 7.14
C LEU A 147 5.55 15.94 8.06
N THR A 148 4.43 15.95 8.77
CA THR A 148 4.14 16.95 9.81
C THR A 148 4.85 16.58 11.11
N SER A 149 4.66 17.34 12.18
CA SER A 149 5.17 16.97 13.50
C SER A 149 4.43 15.75 14.10
N VAL A 150 3.24 15.41 13.62
CA VAL A 150 2.39 14.37 14.24
C VAL A 150 2.11 13.17 13.33
N ALA A 151 2.22 13.35 12.02
CA ALA A 151 1.78 12.35 11.06
C ALA A 151 2.52 12.45 9.71
N LEU A 152 2.54 11.34 8.99
CA LEU A 152 2.80 11.27 7.57
C LEU A 152 1.48 11.36 6.80
N GLU A 153 1.31 12.44 6.05
CA GLU A 153 0.16 12.67 5.17
C GLU A 153 0.54 12.26 3.75
N ILE A 154 -0.32 11.52 3.06
CA ILE A 154 -0.12 11.03 1.70
C ILE A 154 -1.35 11.38 0.85
N ASP A 155 -1.15 12.08 -0.26
CA ASP A 155 -2.12 12.17 -1.34
C ASP A 155 -1.63 11.30 -2.50
N PHE A 156 -2.45 10.34 -2.95
CA PHE A 156 -2.12 9.46 -4.06
C PHE A 156 -3.30 9.40 -5.04
N ASP A 157 -3.06 9.66 -6.31
CA ASP A 157 -4.07 9.62 -7.36
C ASP A 157 -3.56 9.03 -8.67
N VAL A 158 -4.52 8.54 -9.47
CA VAL A 158 -4.31 8.03 -10.83
C VAL A 158 -5.42 8.52 -11.75
N VAL A 159 -5.05 8.81 -12.99
CA VAL A 159 -5.96 8.93 -14.14
C VAL A 159 -5.44 8.02 -15.25
N SER A 160 -6.31 7.18 -15.82
CA SER A 160 -5.93 6.15 -16.80
C SER A 160 -6.95 6.01 -17.92
N ASP A 161 -6.54 5.32 -18.99
CA ASP A 161 -7.42 5.03 -20.13
C ASP A 161 -8.44 3.92 -19.84
N THR A 162 -8.16 3.05 -18.86
CA THR A 162 -9.07 1.98 -18.40
C THR A 162 -9.25 2.03 -16.88
N ASP A 163 -10.11 1.16 -16.34
CA ASP A 163 -10.36 1.12 -14.90
C ASP A 163 -9.07 0.91 -14.10
N SER A 164 -8.89 1.72 -13.07
CA SER A 164 -7.69 1.74 -12.25
C SER A 164 -7.96 2.10 -10.80
N LEU A 165 -6.97 1.80 -9.97
CA LEU A 165 -6.96 2.13 -8.56
C LEU A 165 -5.55 2.50 -8.11
N VAL A 166 -5.51 3.09 -6.93
CA VAL A 166 -4.31 3.34 -6.13
C VAL A 166 -4.53 2.80 -4.72
N GLY A 167 -3.44 2.52 -4.03
CA GLY A 167 -3.45 2.07 -2.64
C GLY A 167 -2.04 1.98 -2.08
N ILE A 168 -1.96 1.64 -0.80
CA ILE A 168 -0.68 1.31 -0.14
C ILE A 168 -0.71 -0.12 0.37
N HIS A 169 0.43 -0.79 0.33
CA HIS A 169 0.64 -2.14 0.84
C HIS A 169 1.82 -2.09 1.83
N TYR A 170 1.58 -1.47 2.98
CA TYR A 170 2.60 -1.22 3.99
C TYR A 170 2.64 -2.33 5.04
N TYR A 171 3.83 -2.90 5.24
CA TYR A 171 4.10 -4.02 6.13
C TYR A 171 4.54 -3.44 7.47
N TYR A 172 3.59 -3.28 8.39
CA TYR A 172 3.87 -2.75 9.71
C TYR A 172 4.42 -3.81 10.64
N HIS A 173 5.44 -3.46 11.42
CA HIS A 173 6.13 -4.38 12.30
C HIS A 173 5.25 -4.85 13.47
N LEU A 174 5.28 -6.14 13.76
CA LEU A 174 4.69 -6.76 14.94
C LEU A 174 5.85 -7.29 15.81
N PRO A 175 6.32 -6.52 16.81
CA PRO A 175 7.49 -6.89 17.63
C PRO A 175 7.35 -8.25 18.32
N ASN A 176 6.12 -8.61 18.70
CA ASN A 176 5.80 -9.87 19.36
C ASN A 176 5.11 -10.88 18.41
N GLY A 177 5.01 -10.57 17.12
CA GLY A 177 4.24 -11.36 16.14
C GLY A 177 2.72 -11.34 16.35
N THR A 178 2.23 -10.51 17.26
CA THR A 178 0.81 -10.38 17.63
C THR A 178 0.45 -8.90 17.83
N GLY A 179 -0.84 -8.61 17.90
CA GLY A 179 -1.39 -7.27 18.12
C GLY A 179 -2.90 -7.28 17.90
N THR A 180 -3.50 -6.10 17.85
CA THR A 180 -4.92 -5.96 17.51
C THR A 180 -5.13 -4.88 16.46
N VAL A 181 -6.14 -5.09 15.61
CA VAL A 181 -6.60 -4.09 14.65
C VAL A 181 -8.04 -3.71 14.96
N THR A 182 -8.27 -2.42 15.20
CA THR A 182 -9.58 -1.88 15.54
C THR A 182 -10.03 -0.88 14.48
N SER A 183 -11.26 -1.04 13.98
CA SER A 183 -11.88 -0.09 13.03
C SER A 183 -13.40 -0.22 13.02
N ALA A 184 -14.10 0.87 12.67
CA ALA A 184 -15.53 0.84 12.40
C ALA A 184 -15.77 0.37 10.95
N ILE A 185 -16.46 -0.76 10.78
CA ILE A 185 -16.66 -1.39 9.47
C ILE A 185 -18.11 -1.74 9.18
N GLN A 186 -18.45 -1.95 7.91
CA GLN A 186 -19.74 -2.53 7.56
C GLN A 186 -19.83 -4.00 8.00
N SER A 187 -21.04 -4.56 8.09
CA SER A 187 -21.29 -5.95 8.48
C SER A 187 -20.99 -6.99 7.39
N ASN A 188 -20.24 -6.59 6.36
CA ASN A 188 -19.85 -7.42 5.23
C ASN A 188 -18.42 -7.11 4.82
N TYR A 189 -17.80 -8.04 4.09
CA TYR A 189 -16.43 -7.96 3.61
C TYR A 189 -16.34 -8.61 2.21
N ILE A 190 -15.23 -8.41 1.48
CA ILE A 190 -14.93 -9.24 0.29
C ILE A 190 -14.14 -10.47 0.74
N GLY A 191 -14.76 -11.63 0.58
CA GLY A 191 -14.10 -12.93 0.68
C GLY A 191 -13.76 -13.52 -0.70
N PRO A 192 -13.30 -14.78 -0.74
CA PRO A 192 -12.93 -15.46 -1.98
C PRO A 192 -14.03 -15.50 -3.05
N ASN A 193 -15.31 -15.51 -2.64
CA ASN A 193 -16.46 -15.59 -3.54
C ASN A 193 -17.16 -14.25 -3.76
N GLY A 194 -16.53 -13.14 -3.37
CA GLY A 194 -17.10 -11.80 -3.43
C GLY A 194 -17.64 -11.34 -2.08
N LYS A 195 -18.71 -10.56 -2.11
CA LYS A 195 -19.25 -9.92 -0.90
C LYS A 195 -19.96 -10.94 0.00
N GLU A 196 -19.47 -11.08 1.23
CA GLU A 196 -19.92 -12.07 2.20
C GLU A 196 -20.26 -11.40 3.56
N ALA A 197 -21.06 -12.07 4.38
CA ALA A 197 -21.30 -11.65 5.76
C ALA A 197 -20.04 -11.87 6.61
N LEU A 198 -19.78 -11.01 7.60
CA LEU A 198 -18.63 -11.22 8.49
C LEU A 198 -18.71 -12.59 9.20
N PRO A 199 -17.59 -13.32 9.29
CA PRO A 199 -17.56 -14.56 10.04
C PRO A 199 -17.69 -14.30 11.55
N ASP A 200 -18.27 -15.26 12.28
CA ASP A 200 -18.58 -15.12 13.71
C ASP A 200 -17.37 -14.75 14.60
N PHE A 201 -16.15 -15.08 14.16
CA PHE A 201 -14.92 -14.76 14.87
C PHE A 201 -14.43 -13.31 14.69
N ILE A 202 -15.10 -12.52 13.83
CA ILE A 202 -14.90 -11.07 13.68
C ILE A 202 -16.16 -10.37 14.24
N PRO A 203 -16.31 -10.30 15.57
CA PRO A 203 -17.49 -9.70 16.16
C PRO A 203 -17.49 -8.19 15.95
N LEU A 204 -18.67 -7.64 15.70
CA LEU A 204 -18.94 -6.20 15.77
C LEU A 204 -19.65 -5.86 17.07
N ASN A 205 -19.26 -4.78 17.72
CA ASN A 205 -20.04 -4.22 18.81
C ASN A 205 -21.24 -3.40 18.28
N ASN A 206 -22.02 -2.80 19.19
CA ASN A 206 -23.21 -2.00 18.84
C ASN A 206 -22.90 -0.72 18.03
N GLN A 207 -21.63 -0.37 17.86
CA GLN A 207 -21.14 0.77 17.09
C GLN A 207 -20.44 0.32 15.80
N ASN A 208 -20.61 -0.93 15.39
CA ASN A 208 -19.93 -1.54 14.24
C ASN A 208 -18.39 -1.53 14.35
N MET A 209 -17.85 -1.45 15.57
CA MET A 209 -16.41 -1.56 15.78
C MET A 209 -16.01 -3.03 15.75
N MET A 210 -15.12 -3.36 14.80
CA MET A 210 -14.35 -4.58 14.79
C MET A 210 -13.14 -4.42 15.73
N ASN A 211 -12.81 -5.49 16.45
CA ASN A 211 -11.51 -5.68 17.09
C ASN A 211 -10.95 -7.05 16.66
N PHE A 212 -9.98 -7.04 15.75
CA PHE A 212 -9.36 -8.23 15.18
C PHE A 212 -8.08 -8.59 15.93
N ASP A 213 -7.97 -9.85 16.34
CA ASP A 213 -6.79 -10.40 17.02
C ASP A 213 -5.77 -10.93 16.01
N LEU A 214 -4.59 -10.30 15.94
CA LEU A 214 -3.48 -10.70 15.07
C LEU A 214 -2.69 -11.91 15.61
N GLY A 215 -3.20 -12.60 16.64
CA GLY A 215 -2.84 -13.99 16.89
C GLY A 215 -3.39 -14.96 15.83
N LYS A 216 -4.19 -14.48 14.88
CA LYS A 216 -4.80 -15.25 13.78
C LYS A 216 -4.40 -14.67 12.43
N GLU A 217 -4.34 -15.54 11.42
CA GLU A 217 -4.16 -15.09 10.04
C GLU A 217 -5.31 -14.19 9.58
N ALA A 218 -4.99 -13.24 8.70
CA ALA A 218 -5.94 -12.31 8.13
C ALA A 218 -5.70 -12.15 6.62
N ASP A 219 -6.79 -12.16 5.86
CA ASP A 219 -6.85 -11.73 4.46
C ASP A 219 -8.29 -11.27 4.19
N PHE A 220 -8.60 -10.04 4.63
CA PHE A 220 -9.95 -9.51 4.63
C PHE A 220 -9.99 -8.11 4.04
N THR A 221 -10.90 -7.87 3.09
CA THR A 221 -11.20 -6.52 2.59
C THR A 221 -12.45 -5.98 3.27
N PHE A 222 -12.30 -4.90 4.04
CA PHE A 222 -13.38 -4.27 4.79
C PHE A 222 -13.82 -2.95 4.18
N TYR A 223 -15.06 -2.55 4.52
CA TYR A 223 -15.64 -1.29 4.10
C TYR A 223 -15.85 -0.35 5.29
N PRO A 224 -15.61 0.95 5.14
CA PRO A 224 -15.77 1.91 6.23
C PRO A 224 -17.24 2.09 6.67
N PHE A 225 -17.39 2.44 7.94
CA PHE A 225 -18.65 2.81 8.59
C PHE A 225 -18.42 3.91 9.65
N PRO A 226 -19.38 4.82 9.92
CA PRO A 226 -20.64 5.04 9.20
C PRO A 226 -20.48 5.87 7.93
N ASN A 227 -19.36 6.57 7.78
CA ASN A 227 -19.05 7.34 6.57
C ASN A 227 -18.45 6.38 5.51
N PRO A 228 -19.10 6.12 4.38
CA PRO A 228 -18.60 5.16 3.38
C PRO A 228 -17.38 5.67 2.58
N ARG A 229 -16.85 6.85 2.92
CA ARG A 229 -15.72 7.50 2.22
C ARG A 229 -14.48 7.68 3.09
N GLU A 230 -14.53 7.21 4.32
CA GLU A 230 -13.46 7.45 5.30
C GLU A 230 -13.41 6.35 6.33
N ALA A 231 -12.22 5.87 6.66
CA ALA A 231 -12.00 4.97 7.79
C ALA A 231 -10.93 5.51 8.73
N LYS A 232 -11.07 5.15 10.00
CA LYS A 232 -10.02 5.21 11.01
C LYS A 232 -9.69 3.79 11.44
N ILE A 233 -8.42 3.43 11.39
CA ILE A 233 -7.91 2.10 11.70
C ILE A 233 -6.79 2.27 12.72
N ILE A 234 -6.88 1.55 13.83
CA ILE A 234 -5.86 1.51 14.87
C ILE A 234 -5.20 0.14 14.86
N LEU A 235 -3.89 0.10 14.65
CA LEU A 235 -3.06 -1.05 14.95
C LEU A 235 -2.42 -0.84 16.33
N ASP A 236 -2.64 -1.76 17.25
CA ASP A 236 -1.97 -1.81 18.55
C ASP A 236 -1.07 -3.05 18.60
N THR A 237 0.23 -2.83 18.75
CA THR A 237 1.23 -3.91 18.81
C THR A 237 1.62 -4.29 20.24
N GLY A 238 1.06 -3.60 21.23
CA GLY A 238 1.49 -3.62 22.63
C GLY A 238 2.77 -2.81 22.91
N LEU A 239 3.58 -2.51 21.89
CA LEU A 239 4.75 -1.63 21.98
C LEU A 239 4.44 -0.21 21.50
N TYR A 240 3.63 -0.10 20.46
CA TYR A 240 3.21 1.17 19.88
C TYR A 240 1.80 1.06 19.30
N GLN A 241 1.16 2.21 19.13
CA GLN A 241 -0.07 2.32 18.36
C GLN A 241 0.17 3.11 17.07
N LEU A 242 -0.39 2.61 15.98
CA LEU A 242 -0.40 3.28 14.69
C LEU A 242 -1.84 3.60 14.31
N GLU A 243 -2.11 4.87 14.10
CA GLU A 243 -3.39 5.33 13.55
C GLU A 243 -3.25 5.56 12.06
N THR A 244 -4.09 4.89 11.27
CA THR A 244 -4.27 5.15 9.84
C THR A 244 -5.66 5.72 9.62
N ILE A 245 -5.74 6.95 9.15
CA ILE A 245 -6.98 7.55 8.66
C ILE A 245 -6.87 7.66 7.15
N TYR A 246 -7.89 7.24 6.42
CA TYR A 246 -7.93 7.49 4.98
C TYR A 246 -9.28 8.04 4.55
N SER A 247 -9.29 8.80 3.45
CA SER A 247 -10.50 9.29 2.81
C SER A 247 -10.41 9.32 1.29
N CYS A 248 -11.57 9.23 0.64
CA CYS A 248 -11.73 9.26 -0.81
C CYS A 248 -12.81 10.28 -1.23
N ALA A 249 -12.72 10.76 -2.48
CA ALA A 249 -13.77 11.61 -3.05
C ALA A 249 -15.08 10.82 -3.31
N SER A 250 -14.96 9.53 -3.63
CA SER A 250 -16.07 8.62 -3.94
C SER A 250 -16.22 7.52 -2.88
N GLN A 251 -17.34 6.80 -2.92
CA GLN A 251 -17.56 5.61 -2.09
C GLN A 251 -16.80 4.38 -2.63
N GLU A 252 -16.14 4.48 -3.78
CA GLU A 252 -15.30 3.43 -4.37
C GLU A 252 -14.00 3.32 -3.58
N ASN A 253 -14.07 2.75 -2.37
CA ASN A 253 -12.92 2.51 -1.53
C ASN A 253 -13.18 1.33 -0.58
N CYS A 254 -12.08 0.76 -0.10
CA CYS A 254 -12.05 -0.24 0.95
C CYS A 254 -10.69 -0.16 1.66
N TRP A 255 -10.47 -1.05 2.62
CA TRP A 255 -9.13 -1.34 3.10
C TRP A 255 -8.93 -2.83 3.32
N GLN A 256 -7.73 -3.33 3.04
CA GLN A 256 -7.38 -4.73 3.27
C GLN A 256 -6.55 -4.89 4.55
N LEU A 257 -6.89 -5.92 5.33
CA LEU A 257 -6.10 -6.43 6.44
C LEU A 257 -5.45 -7.73 5.99
N TYR A 258 -4.12 -7.75 5.95
CA TYR A 258 -3.36 -8.95 5.62
C TYR A 258 -2.32 -9.27 6.69
N HIS A 259 -2.35 -10.49 7.21
CA HIS A 259 -1.39 -11.00 8.18
C HIS A 259 -1.24 -12.51 7.98
N PRO A 260 -0.12 -12.98 7.41
CA PRO A 260 0.16 -14.41 7.37
C PRO A 260 0.35 -14.95 8.79
N ASN A 261 -0.12 -16.17 9.04
CA ASN A 261 0.05 -16.81 10.34
C ASN A 261 1.52 -16.80 10.82
N GLY A 262 1.77 -16.18 11.97
CA GLY A 262 3.10 -16.11 12.59
C GLY A 262 4.08 -15.14 11.93
N ALA A 263 3.62 -14.27 11.02
CA ALA A 263 4.46 -13.24 10.42
C ALA A 263 4.85 -12.16 11.45
N SER A 264 6.02 -11.55 11.26
CA SER A 264 6.48 -10.39 12.03
C SER A 264 5.86 -9.07 11.57
N PHE A 265 4.87 -9.12 10.67
CA PHE A 265 4.21 -7.94 10.11
C PHE A 265 2.70 -8.12 9.97
N VAL A 266 2.02 -6.99 9.86
CA VAL A 266 0.63 -6.87 9.38
C VAL A 266 0.54 -5.77 8.34
N CYS A 267 -0.29 -5.96 7.32
CA CYS A 267 -0.61 -4.92 6.35
C CYS A 267 -1.97 -4.31 6.66
N VAL A 268 -2.03 -2.98 6.66
CA VAL A 268 -3.26 -2.19 6.67
C VAL A 268 -3.26 -1.35 5.39
N GLU A 269 -4.16 -1.67 4.47
CA GLU A 269 -4.05 -1.28 3.07
C GLU A 269 -5.27 -0.47 2.61
N PRO A 270 -5.33 0.85 2.81
CA PRO A 270 -6.30 1.71 2.13
C PRO A 270 -6.21 1.58 0.60
N ILE A 271 -7.35 1.36 -0.06
CA ILE A 271 -7.46 1.14 -1.52
C ILE A 271 -8.64 1.95 -2.09
N SER A 272 -8.42 2.57 -3.26
CA SER A 272 -9.38 3.44 -3.95
C SER A 272 -10.38 2.67 -4.84
N ALA A 273 -10.87 1.52 -4.40
CA ALA A 273 -11.92 0.73 -5.08
C ALA A 273 -12.73 -0.08 -4.06
N GLN A 274 -14.03 -0.26 -4.27
CA GLN A 274 -14.82 -1.16 -3.41
C GLN A 274 -14.54 -2.64 -3.66
N ASP A 275 -14.31 -3.01 -4.91
CA ASP A 275 -13.80 -4.33 -5.30
C ASP A 275 -12.45 -4.13 -6.00
N PRO A 276 -11.32 -4.21 -5.26
CA PRO A 276 -10.01 -3.99 -5.84
C PRO A 276 -9.68 -4.92 -7.00
N ARG A 277 -10.27 -6.13 -7.07
CA ARG A 277 -10.04 -7.06 -8.18
C ARG A 277 -10.80 -6.66 -9.45
N HIS A 278 -11.83 -5.83 -9.32
CA HIS A 278 -12.67 -5.33 -10.41
C HIS A 278 -12.95 -3.83 -10.24
N PRO A 279 -11.92 -2.95 -10.32
CA PRO A 279 -12.15 -1.52 -10.27
C PRO A 279 -13.07 -1.07 -11.41
N ASN A 280 -13.78 0.04 -11.21
CA ASN A 280 -14.77 0.56 -12.15
C ASN A 280 -14.61 2.07 -12.42
N LEU A 281 -13.50 2.67 -11.99
CA LEU A 281 -13.19 4.08 -12.16
C LEU A 281 -11.90 4.25 -12.97
N THR A 282 -11.90 5.18 -13.92
CA THR A 282 -10.70 5.59 -14.67
C THR A 282 -9.90 6.70 -13.97
N ALA A 283 -10.46 7.29 -12.91
CA ALA A 283 -9.82 8.28 -12.08
C ALA A 283 -10.11 7.98 -10.61
N SER A 284 -9.04 7.72 -9.85
CA SER A 284 -9.13 7.25 -8.47
C SER A 284 -8.13 8.00 -7.59
N SER A 285 -8.50 8.27 -6.33
CA SER A 285 -7.62 8.98 -5.39
C SER A 285 -7.85 8.55 -3.94
N LEU A 286 -6.79 8.66 -3.16
CA LEU A 286 -6.72 8.40 -1.73
C LEU A 286 -5.99 9.54 -1.04
N LYS A 287 -6.52 9.93 0.12
CA LYS A 287 -5.78 10.69 1.13
C LYS A 287 -5.58 9.81 2.32
N ILE A 288 -4.36 9.69 2.81
CA ILE A 288 -3.99 8.81 3.92
C ILE A 288 -3.19 9.63 4.93
N VAL A 289 -3.49 9.47 6.22
CA VAL A 289 -2.75 10.07 7.32
C VAL A 289 -2.33 8.94 8.25
N ILE A 290 -1.04 8.84 8.52
CA ILE A 290 -0.45 7.79 9.36
C ILE A 290 0.28 8.44 10.53
N SER A 291 -0.15 8.13 11.75
CA SER A 291 0.38 8.70 12.99
C SER A 291 0.91 7.61 13.92
N ILE A 292 2.11 7.81 14.48
CA ILE A 292 2.68 6.96 15.53
C ILE A 292 2.35 7.61 16.88
N LEU A 293 1.45 6.97 17.64
CA LEU A 293 0.92 7.52 18.90
C LEU A 293 1.92 7.32 20.05
#